data_AF-A0A316DKB1-F1
#
_entry.id   AF-A0A316DKB1-F1
#
_cell.length_a   1.000
_cell.length_b   1.000
_cell.length_c   1.000
_cell.angle_alpha   90.00
_cell.angle_beta   90.00
_cell.angle_gamma   90.00
#
_symmetry.space_group_name_H-M   'P 1'
#
loop_
_entity.id
_entity.type
_entity.pdbx_description
1 polymer ?
#
loop_
_entity_poly.entity_id
_entity_poly.type
_entity_poly.pdbx_seq_one_letter_code
_entity_poly.pdbx_strand_id
1 'polypeptide(L)'
;MNKYGLIGKNISYSFSKDYFNKKFKSELIHNSSYENFDIQSIIEFPEILNEDSNIKGLNVTIPYKELVIPYLDKLDKKAKRIGAVNTIKISKKGKLKGYNTDYYGFKKSIEPYLNSQHKKALILGTGGASKAIAYALRKLKIEYAFVSRKSSEKITFTYNELTENDIKNHQIIINCTPLGTYPNIEESPNIPYQAITDHHILFDLIYNPLETKFLALGKAKKAITINGLTMLKLQADKAWKIWNS
;
A
#
# COMPACT_ATOMS: atom_id res chain seq x y z
N MET A 1 3.63 -23.44 -17.31
CA MET A 1 3.39 -21.98 -17.44
C MET A 1 3.79 -21.33 -16.12
N ASN A 2 4.59 -20.27 -16.09
CA ASN A 2 4.96 -19.60 -14.83
C ASN A 2 3.74 -18.89 -14.25
N LYS A 3 3.34 -19.26 -13.03
CA LYS A 3 2.18 -18.65 -12.37
C LYS A 3 2.62 -17.57 -11.38
N TYR A 4 1.94 -16.44 -11.42
CA TYR A 4 2.02 -15.38 -10.44
C TYR A 4 0.65 -15.15 -9.83
N GLY A 5 0.58 -14.43 -8.72
CA GLY A 5 -0.74 -14.08 -8.20
C GLY A 5 -0.75 -13.18 -6.99
N LEU A 6 -1.96 -12.88 -6.52
CA LEU A 6 -2.21 -12.10 -5.33
C LEU A 6 -2.84 -12.98 -4.25
N ILE A 7 -2.28 -12.99 -3.05
CA ILE A 7 -2.90 -13.57 -1.87
C ILE A 7 -3.52 -12.46 -1.02
N GLY A 8 -4.75 -12.69 -0.57
CA GLY A 8 -5.54 -11.78 0.26
C GLY A 8 -6.84 -12.44 0.68
N LYS A 9 -7.66 -11.71 1.43
CA LYS A 9 -9.01 -12.15 1.83
C LYS A 9 -10.05 -11.25 1.21
N ASN A 10 -11.06 -11.83 0.57
CA ASN A 10 -12.12 -11.13 -0.16
C ASN A 10 -11.54 -10.21 -1.23
N ILE A 11 -10.81 -10.78 -2.20
CA ILE A 11 -10.02 -10.04 -3.21
C ILE A 11 -10.44 -10.32 -4.65
N SER A 12 -11.64 -10.86 -4.85
CA SER A 12 -12.21 -11.11 -6.19
C SER A 12 -12.15 -9.87 -7.11
N TYR A 13 -12.28 -8.67 -6.54
CA TYR A 13 -12.24 -7.36 -7.24
C TYR A 13 -10.82 -6.83 -7.53
N SER A 14 -9.76 -7.59 -7.26
CA SER A 14 -8.39 -7.08 -7.32
C SER A 14 -7.98 -6.57 -8.70
N PHE A 15 -7.54 -5.30 -8.74
CA PHE A 15 -6.93 -4.66 -9.91
C PHE A 15 -5.63 -5.36 -10.37
N SER A 16 -4.88 -5.97 -9.45
CA SER A 16 -3.56 -6.52 -9.76
C SER A 16 -3.64 -7.63 -10.81
N LYS A 17 -4.71 -8.45 -10.74
CA LYS A 17 -4.94 -9.53 -11.71
C LYS A 17 -5.04 -9.00 -13.13
N ASP A 18 -5.90 -8.01 -13.35
CA ASP A 18 -6.10 -7.43 -14.68
C ASP A 18 -4.87 -6.66 -15.15
N TYR A 19 -4.20 -5.95 -14.24
CA TYR A 19 -2.99 -5.21 -14.56
C TYR A 19 -1.89 -6.12 -15.10
N PHE A 20 -1.56 -7.20 -14.39
CA PHE A 20 -0.50 -8.13 -14.82
C PHE A 20 -0.89 -8.90 -16.07
N ASN A 21 -2.12 -9.39 -16.19
CA ASN A 21 -2.54 -10.10 -17.40
C ASN A 21 -2.54 -9.18 -18.64
N LYS A 22 -2.94 -7.91 -18.50
CA LYS A 22 -2.78 -6.90 -19.57
C LYS A 22 -1.32 -6.65 -19.90
N LYS A 23 -0.46 -6.48 -18.89
CA LYS A 23 0.99 -6.30 -19.07
C LYS A 23 1.62 -7.48 -19.81
N PHE A 24 1.31 -8.72 -19.43
CA PHE A 24 1.86 -9.91 -20.08
C PHE A 24 1.45 -9.98 -21.55
N LYS A 25 0.19 -9.67 -21.86
CA LYS A 25 -0.29 -9.59 -23.24
C LYS A 25 0.40 -8.47 -24.03
N SER A 26 0.53 -7.27 -23.46
CA SER A 26 1.08 -6.10 -24.17
C SER A 26 2.59 -6.18 -24.38
N GLU A 27 3.32 -6.77 -23.44
CA GLU A 27 4.79 -6.90 -23.49
C GLU A 27 5.24 -8.24 -24.11
N LEU A 28 4.31 -9.01 -24.69
CA LEU A 28 4.58 -10.33 -25.31
C LEU A 28 5.29 -11.30 -24.34
N ILE A 29 4.95 -11.22 -23.05
CA ILE A 29 5.47 -12.13 -22.03
C ILE A 29 4.66 -13.43 -22.10
N HIS A 30 5.15 -14.35 -22.91
CA HIS A 30 4.55 -15.67 -23.07
C HIS A 30 4.75 -16.54 -21.83
N ASN A 31 3.91 -17.57 -21.68
CA ASN A 31 3.99 -18.56 -20.61
C ASN A 31 3.92 -17.99 -19.18
N SER A 32 3.23 -16.85 -18.98
CA SER A 32 3.01 -16.27 -17.65
C SER A 32 1.52 -15.98 -17.43
N SER A 33 0.99 -16.33 -16.25
CA SER A 33 -0.36 -15.96 -15.81
C SER A 33 -0.34 -15.24 -14.47
N TYR A 34 -1.37 -14.45 -14.20
CA TYR A 34 -1.61 -13.86 -12.89
C TYR A 34 -3.02 -14.18 -12.39
N GLU A 35 -3.11 -14.75 -11.18
CA GLU A 35 -4.36 -15.21 -10.57
C GLU A 35 -4.56 -14.61 -9.15
N ASN A 36 -5.80 -14.63 -8.66
CA ASN A 36 -6.10 -14.30 -7.27
C ASN A 36 -6.21 -15.60 -6.48
N PHE A 37 -5.54 -15.65 -5.33
CA PHE A 37 -5.60 -16.71 -4.34
C PHE A 37 -6.32 -16.15 -3.11
N ASP A 38 -7.66 -16.24 -3.11
CA ASP A 38 -8.52 -15.68 -2.07
C ASP A 38 -8.65 -16.68 -0.90
N ILE A 39 -7.74 -16.56 0.07
CA ILE A 39 -7.68 -17.45 1.23
C ILE A 39 -8.36 -16.83 2.44
N GLN A 40 -9.09 -17.64 3.19
CA GLN A 40 -9.88 -17.15 4.33
C GLN A 40 -9.05 -17.02 5.61
N SER A 41 -7.96 -17.79 5.69
CA SER A 41 -6.94 -17.76 6.73
C SER A 41 -5.54 -17.81 6.14
N ILE A 42 -4.57 -17.17 6.82
CA ILE A 42 -3.15 -17.23 6.42
C ILE A 42 -2.56 -18.64 6.53
N ILE A 43 -3.19 -19.52 7.31
CA ILE A 43 -2.75 -20.91 7.50
C ILE A 43 -2.86 -21.72 6.19
N GLU A 44 -3.73 -21.31 5.27
CA GLU A 44 -3.91 -21.92 3.94
C GLU A 44 -2.76 -21.56 2.97
N PHE A 45 -1.89 -20.59 3.31
CA PHE A 45 -0.83 -20.13 2.42
C PHE A 45 0.14 -21.25 1.95
N PRO A 46 0.61 -22.16 2.81
CA PRO A 46 1.46 -23.28 2.37
C PRO A 46 0.75 -24.23 1.41
N GLU A 47 -0.56 -24.42 1.53
CA GLU A 47 -1.35 -25.33 0.69
C GLU A 47 -1.34 -24.87 -0.78
N ILE A 48 -1.52 -23.55 -1.01
CA ILE A 48 -1.42 -22.95 -2.35
C ILE A 48 -0.09 -23.30 -3.04
N LEU A 49 1.01 -23.27 -2.28
CA LEU A 49 2.35 -23.54 -2.83
C LEU A 49 2.59 -25.03 -3.08
N ASN A 50 1.97 -25.90 -2.28
CA ASN A 50 2.05 -27.34 -2.43
C ASN A 50 1.21 -27.85 -3.62
N GLU A 51 0.06 -27.24 -3.85
CA GLU A 51 -0.85 -27.59 -4.95
C GLU A 51 -0.31 -27.19 -6.33
N ASP A 52 0.44 -26.08 -6.42
CA ASP A 52 0.94 -25.57 -7.70
C ASP A 52 2.43 -25.16 -7.67
N SER A 53 3.28 -26.11 -8.04
CA SER A 53 4.73 -25.90 -8.20
C SER A 53 5.11 -24.91 -9.32
N ASN A 54 4.15 -24.48 -10.14
CA ASN A 54 4.39 -23.47 -11.17
C ASN A 54 4.37 -22.05 -10.62
N ILE A 55 3.94 -21.83 -9.38
CA ILE A 55 3.96 -20.50 -8.76
C ILE A 55 5.40 -20.03 -8.61
N LYS A 56 5.73 -18.87 -9.19
CA LYS A 56 7.08 -18.26 -9.16
C LYS A 56 7.15 -16.99 -8.31
N GLY A 57 6.02 -16.36 -8.05
CA GLY A 57 5.97 -15.15 -7.24
C GLY A 57 4.55 -14.75 -6.88
N LEU A 58 4.39 -14.14 -5.71
CA LEU A 58 3.10 -13.77 -5.18
C LEU A 58 3.16 -12.35 -4.63
N ASN A 59 2.17 -11.52 -4.94
CA ASN A 59 1.87 -10.37 -4.12
C ASN A 59 1.02 -10.78 -2.91
N VAL A 60 1.09 -9.97 -1.85
CA VAL A 60 0.32 -10.17 -0.62
C VAL A 60 -0.40 -8.86 -0.29
N THR A 61 -1.70 -8.93 -0.04
CA THR A 61 -2.50 -7.79 0.38
C THR A 61 -3.16 -8.02 1.74
N ILE A 62 -4.06 -7.13 2.13
CA ILE A 62 -4.82 -7.19 3.38
C ILE A 62 -5.54 -8.55 3.49
N PRO A 63 -5.58 -9.16 4.69
CA PRO A 63 -4.95 -8.72 5.95
C PRO A 63 -3.54 -9.31 6.17
N TYR A 64 -2.96 -9.96 5.16
CA TYR A 64 -1.87 -10.92 5.35
C TYR A 64 -0.45 -10.36 5.27
N LYS A 65 -0.26 -9.07 4.97
CA LYS A 65 1.08 -8.49 4.76
C LYS A 65 2.05 -8.71 5.93
N GLU A 66 1.54 -8.79 7.16
CA GLU A 66 2.35 -9.10 8.34
C GLU A 66 2.31 -10.58 8.68
N LEU A 67 1.13 -11.18 8.58
CA LEU A 67 0.86 -12.56 8.95
C LEU A 67 1.60 -13.59 8.08
N VAL A 68 1.98 -13.22 6.86
CA VAL A 68 2.74 -14.10 5.96
C VAL A 68 4.21 -14.25 6.38
N ILE A 69 4.76 -13.33 7.17
CA ILE A 69 6.20 -13.29 7.50
C ILE A 69 6.73 -14.59 8.12
N PRO A 70 6.04 -15.24 9.09
CA PRO A 70 6.51 -16.49 9.70
C PRO A 70 6.65 -17.65 8.71
N TYR A 71 5.99 -17.59 7.55
CA TYR A 71 6.04 -18.63 6.52
C TYR A 71 7.20 -18.45 5.53
N LEU A 72 8.01 -17.39 5.65
CA LEU A 72 9.05 -17.06 4.67
C LEU A 72 10.43 -17.48 5.17
N ASP A 73 11.24 -18.10 4.30
CA ASP A 73 12.62 -18.47 4.63
C ASP A 73 13.52 -17.24 4.85
N LYS A 74 13.25 -16.14 4.15
CA LYS A 74 14.08 -14.92 4.22
C LYS A 74 13.28 -13.66 3.97
N LEU A 75 13.73 -12.56 4.57
CA LEU A 75 13.27 -11.21 4.25
C LEU A 75 14.37 -10.38 3.61
N ASP A 76 14.01 -9.52 2.66
CA ASP A 76 14.84 -8.41 2.27
C ASP A 76 15.07 -7.43 3.45
N LYS A 77 16.22 -6.75 3.46
CA LYS A 77 16.59 -5.79 4.52
C LYS A 77 15.52 -4.72 4.73
N LYS A 78 14.86 -4.27 3.66
CA LYS A 78 13.81 -3.23 3.74
C LYS A 78 12.51 -3.82 4.29
N ALA A 79 12.08 -4.97 3.79
CA ALA A 79 10.89 -5.67 4.30
C ALA A 79 11.02 -6.00 5.80
N LYS A 80 12.19 -6.47 6.25
CA LYS A 80 12.49 -6.71 7.67
C LYS A 80 12.34 -5.44 8.52
N ARG A 81 12.83 -4.30 8.02
CA ARG A 81 12.71 -3.00 8.72
C ARG A 81 11.29 -2.44 8.73
N ILE A 82 10.50 -2.73 7.70
CA ILE A 82 9.10 -2.31 7.60
C ILE A 82 8.21 -3.18 8.49
N GLY A 83 8.53 -4.48 8.60
CA GLY A 83 7.68 -5.45 9.31
C GLY A 83 6.41 -5.81 8.54
N ALA A 84 6.44 -5.69 7.21
CA ALA A 84 5.35 -6.09 6.32
C ALA A 84 5.90 -6.51 4.94
N VAL A 85 5.30 -7.54 4.35
CA VAL A 85 5.63 -8.11 3.03
C VAL A 85 4.42 -7.98 2.12
N ASN A 86 4.61 -7.44 0.92
CA ASN A 86 3.58 -7.40 -0.13
C ASN A 86 4.02 -8.13 -1.41
N THR A 87 5.23 -8.69 -1.43
CA THR A 87 5.83 -9.36 -2.58
C THR A 87 6.70 -10.51 -2.10
N ILE A 88 6.45 -11.71 -2.61
CA ILE A 88 7.19 -12.94 -2.32
C ILE A 88 7.80 -13.42 -3.62
N LYS A 89 9.10 -13.73 -3.60
CA LYS A 89 9.79 -14.41 -4.70
C LYS A 89 10.03 -15.85 -4.29
N ILE A 90 9.72 -16.78 -5.18
CA ILE A 90 9.99 -18.21 -5.00
C ILE A 90 11.22 -18.56 -5.82
N SER A 91 12.27 -19.04 -5.16
CA SER A 91 13.50 -19.45 -5.86
C SER A 91 13.30 -20.77 -6.61
N LYS A 92 14.23 -21.09 -7.52
CA LYS A 92 14.23 -22.40 -8.21
C LYS A 92 14.29 -23.60 -7.24
N LYS A 93 14.82 -23.41 -6.02
CA LYS A 93 14.88 -24.42 -4.95
C LYS A 93 13.66 -24.37 -4.00
N GLY A 94 12.59 -23.68 -4.37
CA GLY A 94 11.37 -23.53 -3.54
C GLY A 94 11.49 -22.52 -2.39
N LYS A 95 12.67 -21.95 -2.12
CA LYS A 95 12.85 -20.97 -1.03
C LYS A 95 12.06 -19.67 -1.24
N LEU A 96 11.34 -19.24 -0.20
CA LEU A 96 10.47 -18.08 -0.17
C LEU A 96 11.21 -16.86 0.40
N LYS A 97 11.29 -15.80 -0.40
CA LYS A 97 11.88 -14.53 0.05
C LYS A 97 10.87 -13.38 -0.03
N GLY A 98 10.62 -12.74 1.11
CA GLY A 98 9.72 -11.60 1.25
C GLY A 98 10.38 -10.25 0.96
N TYR A 99 9.63 -9.40 0.28
CA TYR A 99 9.96 -8.03 -0.10
C TYR A 99 8.78 -7.10 0.19
N ASN A 100 9.05 -5.79 0.22
CA ASN A 100 8.04 -4.77 0.29
C ASN A 100 8.26 -3.78 -0.86
N THR A 101 7.30 -3.66 -1.77
CA THR A 101 7.31 -2.74 -2.91
C THR A 101 6.40 -1.54 -2.70
N ASP A 102 5.51 -1.58 -1.70
CA ASP A 102 4.63 -0.45 -1.34
C ASP A 102 5.45 0.82 -1.04
N TYR A 103 6.52 0.71 -0.23
CA TYR A 103 7.35 1.89 0.10
C TYR A 103 7.96 2.52 -1.16
N TYR A 104 8.31 1.69 -2.16
CA TYR A 104 8.87 2.16 -3.42
C TYR A 104 7.80 2.85 -4.26
N GLY A 105 6.62 2.22 -4.37
CA GLY A 105 5.47 2.78 -5.09
C GLY A 105 5.07 4.14 -4.54
N PHE A 106 4.86 4.23 -3.23
CA PHE A 106 4.50 5.49 -2.57
C PHE A 106 5.56 6.57 -2.74
N LYS A 107 6.83 6.24 -2.45
CA LYS A 107 7.92 7.21 -2.55
C LYS A 107 7.98 7.81 -3.96
N LYS A 108 7.90 6.97 -4.98
CA LYS A 108 7.98 7.42 -6.38
C LYS A 108 6.73 8.17 -6.84
N SER A 109 5.56 7.88 -6.28
CA SER A 109 4.33 8.61 -6.61
C SER A 109 4.25 9.99 -5.96
N ILE A 110 4.79 10.17 -4.74
CA ILE A 110 4.72 11.46 -4.04
C ILE A 110 5.89 12.40 -4.38
N GLU A 111 7.08 11.86 -4.68
CA GLU A 111 8.29 12.63 -4.98
C GLU A 111 8.09 13.82 -5.93
N PRO A 112 7.36 13.70 -7.07
CA PRO A 112 7.18 14.81 -8.01
C PRO A 112 6.42 16.02 -7.45
N TYR A 113 5.67 15.85 -6.36
CA TYR A 113 4.81 16.87 -5.77
C TYR A 113 5.44 17.54 -4.54
N LEU A 114 6.55 16.99 -4.04
CA LEU A 114 7.21 17.50 -2.85
C LEU A 114 8.01 18.78 -3.14
N ASN A 115 8.10 19.63 -2.13
CA ASN A 115 8.88 20.87 -2.14
C ASN A 115 9.44 21.14 -0.73
N SER A 116 10.10 22.29 -0.53
CA SER A 116 10.75 22.61 0.75
C SER A 116 9.79 22.75 1.94
N GLN A 117 8.51 23.03 1.72
CA GLN A 117 7.49 23.22 2.77
C GLN A 117 6.97 21.90 3.34
N HIS A 118 7.07 20.81 2.58
CA HIS A 118 6.56 19.50 2.97
C HIS A 118 7.49 18.78 3.96
N LYS A 119 7.42 19.15 5.24
CA LYS A 119 8.31 18.63 6.31
C LYS A 119 7.68 17.59 7.22
N LYS A 120 6.35 17.65 7.39
CA LYS A 120 5.61 16.80 8.33
C LYS A 120 4.41 16.14 7.67
N ALA A 121 4.13 14.89 8.06
CA ALA A 121 3.05 14.09 7.51
C ALA A 121 2.17 13.43 8.59
N LEU A 122 0.86 13.35 8.33
CA LEU A 122 -0.06 12.50 9.08
C LEU A 122 -0.33 11.21 8.29
N ILE A 123 -0.19 10.07 8.95
CA ILE A 123 -0.54 8.75 8.40
C ILE A 123 -1.83 8.29 9.08
N LEU A 124 -2.92 8.25 8.33
CA LEU A 124 -4.24 7.88 8.83
C LEU A 124 -4.42 6.36 8.73
N GLY A 125 -4.38 5.66 9.86
CA GLY A 125 -4.44 4.19 9.93
C GLY A 125 -3.09 3.52 10.21
N THR A 126 -3.15 2.26 10.66
CA THR A 126 -2.02 1.57 11.32
C THR A 126 -1.71 0.17 10.76
N GLY A 127 -2.30 -0.18 9.61
CA GLY A 127 -2.10 -1.49 8.97
C GLY A 127 -0.76 -1.62 8.23
N GLY A 128 -0.51 -2.78 7.60
CA GLY A 128 0.77 -3.07 6.93
C GLY A 128 1.20 -2.06 5.86
N ALA A 129 0.26 -1.43 5.15
CA ALA A 129 0.57 -0.36 4.20
C ALA A 129 1.16 0.88 4.90
N SER A 130 0.56 1.31 6.02
CA SER A 130 1.00 2.47 6.80
C SER A 130 2.47 2.36 7.25
N LYS A 131 2.93 1.14 7.58
CA LYS A 131 4.34 0.87 7.92
C LYS A 131 5.29 1.11 6.74
N ALA A 132 4.86 0.75 5.54
CA ALA A 132 5.63 1.01 4.32
C ALA A 132 5.69 2.50 3.98
N ILE A 133 4.59 3.23 4.20
CA ILE A 133 4.51 4.69 4.05
C ILE A 133 5.44 5.39 5.06
N ALA A 134 5.36 5.03 6.34
CA ALA A 134 6.25 5.55 7.39
C ALA A 134 7.73 5.32 7.06
N TYR A 135 8.06 4.13 6.56
CA TYR A 135 9.42 3.84 6.10
C TYR A 135 9.84 4.74 4.94
N ALA A 136 8.96 4.98 3.96
CA ALA A 136 9.23 5.84 2.83
C ALA A 136 9.41 7.31 3.25
N LEU A 137 8.57 7.84 4.15
CA LEU A 137 8.67 9.19 4.70
C LEU A 137 10.00 9.40 5.43
N ARG A 138 10.42 8.43 6.26
CA ARG A 138 11.75 8.46 6.88
C ARG A 138 12.88 8.50 5.85
N LYS A 139 12.73 7.81 4.71
CA LYS A 139 13.71 7.87 3.60
C LYS A 139 13.69 9.18 2.83
N LEU A 140 12.59 9.91 2.90
CA LEU A 140 12.44 11.27 2.36
C LEU A 140 12.83 12.35 3.37
N LYS A 141 13.22 11.97 4.61
CA LYS A 141 13.47 12.89 5.74
C LYS A 141 12.26 13.77 6.07
N ILE A 142 11.07 13.20 5.96
CA ILE A 142 9.79 13.82 6.35
C ILE A 142 9.40 13.20 7.70
N GLU A 143 9.22 14.06 8.70
CA GLU A 143 8.69 13.65 10.00
C GLU A 143 7.24 13.21 9.85
N TYR A 144 6.81 12.24 10.66
CA TYR A 144 5.44 11.75 10.55
C TYR A 144 4.86 11.38 11.91
N ALA A 145 3.53 11.45 11.98
CA ALA A 145 2.73 11.01 13.11
C ALA A 145 1.64 10.06 12.64
N PHE A 146 1.37 9.03 13.44
CA PHE A 146 0.27 8.09 13.17
C PHE A 146 -1.01 8.58 13.82
N VAL A 147 -2.11 8.45 13.08
CA VAL A 147 -3.48 8.72 13.54
C VAL A 147 -4.26 7.42 13.56
N SER A 148 -4.95 7.12 14.66
CA SER A 148 -5.77 5.92 14.76
C SER A 148 -7.04 6.13 15.59
N ARG A 149 -7.92 5.13 15.63
CA ARG A 149 -9.14 5.17 16.46
C ARG A 149 -8.87 4.98 17.95
N LYS A 150 -7.76 4.31 18.30
CA LYS A 150 -7.41 3.97 19.68
C LYS A 150 -6.00 4.45 19.99
N SER A 151 -5.80 5.00 21.18
CA SER A 151 -4.46 5.35 21.65
C SER A 151 -3.62 4.08 21.84
N SER A 152 -2.32 4.19 21.58
CA SER A 152 -1.29 3.21 21.94
C SER A 152 0.08 3.85 21.82
N GLU A 153 1.12 3.20 22.35
CA GLU A 153 2.50 3.73 22.42
C GLU A 153 3.05 4.27 21.09
N LYS A 154 2.62 3.72 19.95
CA LYS A 154 3.10 4.12 18.60
C LYS A 154 2.19 5.13 17.89
N ILE A 155 1.11 5.56 18.53
CA ILE A 155 0.07 6.43 17.96
C ILE A 155 0.18 7.79 18.60
N THR A 156 0.41 8.80 17.77
CA THR A 156 0.58 10.19 18.21
C THR A 156 -0.77 10.84 18.48
N PHE A 157 -1.77 10.55 17.63
CA PHE A 157 -3.09 11.16 17.72
C PHE A 157 -4.18 10.12 17.60
N THR A 158 -5.27 10.27 18.36
CA THR A 158 -6.54 9.69 17.96
C THR A 158 -7.30 10.62 17.01
N TYR A 159 -8.23 10.09 16.21
CA TYR A 159 -9.06 10.93 15.34
C TYR A 159 -9.87 11.99 16.13
N ASN A 160 -10.25 11.70 17.38
CA ASN A 160 -11.03 12.61 18.21
C ASN A 160 -10.19 13.74 18.84
N GLU A 161 -8.88 13.56 18.94
CA GLU A 161 -7.95 14.54 19.54
C GLU A 161 -7.33 15.47 18.48
N LEU A 162 -7.53 15.16 17.19
CA LEU A 162 -6.85 15.86 16.12
C LEU A 162 -7.43 17.27 15.92
N THR A 163 -6.57 18.28 16.07
CA THR A 163 -6.99 19.69 16.00
C THR A 163 -6.67 20.31 14.64
N GLU A 164 -7.24 21.50 14.37
CA GLU A 164 -6.87 22.29 13.20
C GLU A 164 -5.39 22.68 13.18
N ASN A 165 -4.79 22.89 14.36
CA ASN A 165 -3.38 23.21 14.47
C ASN A 165 -2.51 22.01 14.07
N ASP A 166 -2.93 20.79 14.42
CA ASP A 166 -2.24 19.58 13.98
C ASP A 166 -2.29 19.44 12.46
N ILE A 167 -3.43 19.71 11.83
CA ILE A 167 -3.54 19.73 10.35
C ILE A 167 -2.59 20.76 9.76
N LYS A 168 -2.64 22.03 10.21
CA LYS A 168 -1.77 23.11 9.70
C LYS A 168 -0.28 22.79 9.83
N ASN A 169 0.10 22.09 10.91
CA ASN A 169 1.48 21.67 11.16
C ASN A 169 1.95 20.48 10.32
N HIS A 170 1.05 19.76 9.63
CA HIS A 170 1.36 18.60 8.81
C HIS A 170 0.90 18.78 7.36
N GLN A 171 1.82 19.21 6.49
CA GLN A 171 1.53 19.56 5.10
C GLN A 171 1.24 18.33 4.22
N ILE A 172 1.47 17.11 4.70
CA ILE A 172 1.11 15.88 3.98
C ILE A 172 0.13 15.09 4.83
N ILE A 173 -0.98 14.65 4.25
CA ILE A 173 -1.97 13.81 4.93
C ILE A 173 -2.23 12.59 4.06
N ILE A 174 -1.96 11.40 4.59
CA ILE A 174 -2.03 10.15 3.83
C ILE A 174 -3.11 9.24 4.40
N ASN A 175 -4.14 8.96 3.61
CA ASN A 175 -5.16 7.96 3.95
C ASN A 175 -4.62 6.54 3.70
N CYS A 176 -4.38 5.79 4.77
CA CYS A 176 -4.04 4.36 4.74
C CYS A 176 -5.18 3.48 5.28
N THR A 177 -6.38 4.04 5.46
CA THR A 177 -7.58 3.30 5.88
C THR A 177 -8.34 2.77 4.66
N PRO A 178 -9.26 1.81 4.84
CA PRO A 178 -10.18 1.42 3.77
C PRO A 178 -11.37 2.38 3.57
N LEU A 179 -11.46 3.50 4.31
CA LEU A 179 -12.59 4.44 4.19
C LEU A 179 -12.58 5.12 2.82
N GLY A 180 -13.73 5.12 2.13
CA GLY A 180 -13.89 5.66 0.78
C GLY A 180 -13.85 4.61 -0.33
N THR A 181 -13.79 3.32 0.00
CA THR A 181 -13.98 2.22 -0.98
C THR A 181 -15.44 1.79 -1.08
N TYR A 182 -15.83 1.16 -2.19
CA TYR A 182 -17.15 0.52 -2.34
C TYR A 182 -17.43 -0.49 -1.20
N PRO A 183 -18.66 -0.55 -0.66
CA PRO A 183 -19.85 0.23 -1.03
C PRO A 183 -19.90 1.65 -0.44
N ASN A 184 -19.05 1.96 0.55
CA ASN A 184 -19.12 3.18 1.34
C ASN A 184 -18.23 4.29 0.78
N ILE A 185 -18.45 4.67 -0.49
CA ILE A 185 -17.59 5.64 -1.20
C ILE A 185 -17.66 7.07 -0.64
N GLU A 186 -18.74 7.40 0.10
CA GLU A 186 -18.92 8.70 0.76
C GLU A 186 -18.22 8.79 2.12
N GLU A 187 -17.67 7.68 2.63
CA GLU A 187 -16.89 7.71 3.86
C GLU A 187 -15.51 8.34 3.63
N SER A 188 -15.02 9.04 4.63
CA SER A 188 -13.66 9.58 4.65
C SER A 188 -13.13 9.60 6.09
N PRO A 189 -11.80 9.65 6.29
CA PRO A 189 -11.24 9.84 7.62
C PRO A 189 -11.79 11.12 8.26
N ASN A 190 -12.23 11.03 9.53
CA ASN A 190 -12.76 12.18 10.26
C ASN A 190 -11.59 13.06 10.75
N ILE A 191 -11.26 14.11 9.99
CA ILE A 191 -10.20 15.07 10.31
C ILE A 191 -10.71 16.51 10.12
N PRO A 192 -10.07 17.53 10.72
CA PRO A 192 -10.43 18.95 10.55
C PRO A 192 -10.15 19.50 9.13
N TYR A 193 -10.96 19.12 8.13
CA TYR A 193 -10.77 19.52 6.72
C TYR A 193 -10.78 21.04 6.49
N GLN A 194 -11.41 21.82 7.37
CA GLN A 194 -11.42 23.27 7.31
C GLN A 194 -10.03 23.90 7.45
N ALA A 195 -9.08 23.20 8.06
CA ALA A 195 -7.70 23.65 8.25
C ALA A 195 -6.78 23.31 7.08
N ILE A 196 -7.27 22.56 6.08
CA ILE A 196 -6.52 22.25 4.86
C ILE A 196 -6.47 23.49 3.95
N THR A 197 -5.34 23.67 3.29
CA THR A 197 -5.03 24.77 2.37
C THR A 197 -4.32 24.26 1.11
N ASP A 198 -4.00 25.16 0.19
CA ASP A 198 -3.18 24.91 -1.00
C ASP A 198 -1.73 24.51 -0.71
N HIS A 199 -1.26 24.67 0.53
CA HIS A 199 0.04 24.16 0.99
C HIS A 199 0.03 22.67 1.37
N HIS A 200 -1.11 22.00 1.30
CA HIS A 200 -1.24 20.58 1.68
C HIS A 200 -1.19 19.64 0.49
N ILE A 201 -0.68 18.43 0.72
CA ILE A 201 -0.84 17.25 -0.13
C ILE A 201 -1.75 16.25 0.59
N LEU A 202 -2.85 15.85 -0.05
CA LEU A 202 -3.64 14.71 0.35
C LEU A 202 -3.33 13.53 -0.55
N PHE A 203 -2.83 12.44 0.03
CA PHE A 203 -2.52 11.21 -0.68
C PHE A 203 -3.47 10.11 -0.22
N ASP A 204 -4.23 9.52 -1.13
CA ASP A 204 -5.07 8.36 -0.83
C ASP A 204 -4.45 7.10 -1.41
N LEU A 205 -4.28 6.04 -0.59
CA LEU A 205 -3.86 4.73 -1.10
C LEU A 205 -4.98 4.05 -1.91
N ILE A 206 -6.23 4.50 -1.73
CA ILE A 206 -7.36 4.05 -2.53
C ILE A 206 -7.20 4.59 -3.96
N TYR A 207 -7.53 3.73 -4.91
CA TYR A 207 -7.47 4.03 -6.34
C TYR A 207 -8.81 3.93 -7.06
N ASN A 208 -9.82 3.34 -6.41
CA ASN A 208 -11.18 3.23 -6.91
C ASN A 208 -12.15 3.56 -5.76
N PRO A 209 -12.93 4.65 -5.85
CA PRO A 209 -13.08 5.56 -7.00
C PRO A 209 -11.83 6.40 -7.33
N LEU A 210 -11.80 7.01 -8.53
CA LEU A 210 -10.69 7.88 -8.96
C LEU A 210 -10.54 9.12 -8.06
N GLU A 211 -11.65 9.67 -7.59
CA GLU A 211 -11.68 10.74 -6.60
C GLU A 211 -12.50 10.24 -5.40
N THR A 212 -11.82 9.95 -4.28
CA THR A 212 -12.49 9.58 -3.03
C THR A 212 -13.04 10.83 -2.34
N LYS A 213 -13.98 10.67 -1.39
CA LYS A 213 -14.46 11.79 -0.59
C LYS A 213 -13.33 12.55 0.11
N PHE A 214 -12.33 11.84 0.61
CA PHE A 214 -11.12 12.41 1.21
C PHE A 214 -10.38 13.35 0.24
N LEU A 215 -10.15 12.90 -1.00
CA LEU A 215 -9.50 13.73 -2.01
C LEU A 215 -10.38 14.89 -2.47
N ALA A 216 -11.69 14.67 -2.65
CA ALA A 216 -12.64 15.72 -3.02
C ALA A 216 -12.66 16.86 -1.99
N LEU A 217 -12.66 16.54 -0.69
CA LEU A 217 -12.62 17.51 0.39
C LEU A 217 -11.31 18.33 0.39
N GLY A 218 -10.16 17.71 0.13
CA GLY A 218 -8.89 18.43 -0.02
C GLY A 218 -8.86 19.32 -1.26
N LYS A 219 -9.36 18.84 -2.39
CA LYS A 219 -9.43 19.59 -3.65
C LYS A 219 -10.31 20.83 -3.51
N ALA A 220 -11.42 20.75 -2.77
CA ALA A 220 -12.26 21.90 -2.44
C ALA A 220 -11.50 22.99 -1.65
N LYS A 221 -10.42 22.61 -0.95
CA LYS A 221 -9.49 23.50 -0.25
C LYS A 221 -8.23 23.84 -1.05
N LYS A 222 -8.21 23.51 -2.35
CA LYS A 222 -7.11 23.71 -3.30
C LYS A 222 -5.83 22.93 -2.98
N ALA A 223 -5.89 21.94 -2.09
CA ALA A 223 -4.76 21.05 -1.82
C ALA A 223 -4.39 20.23 -3.06
N ILE A 224 -3.12 19.84 -3.16
CA ILE A 224 -2.68 18.85 -4.14
C ILE A 224 -3.27 17.49 -3.72
N THR A 225 -3.96 16.82 -4.64
CA THR A 225 -4.57 15.51 -4.38
C THR A 225 -3.92 14.44 -5.24
N ILE A 226 -3.57 13.31 -4.61
CA ILE A 226 -2.89 12.19 -5.26
C ILE A 226 -3.66 10.89 -4.97
N ASN A 227 -4.14 10.25 -6.04
CA ASN A 227 -4.80 8.94 -5.98
C ASN A 227 -3.77 7.79 -5.98
N GLY A 228 -4.13 6.65 -5.39
CA GLY A 228 -3.25 5.49 -5.21
C GLY A 228 -2.89 4.73 -6.49
N LEU A 229 -3.50 5.01 -7.63
CA LEU A 229 -3.31 4.26 -8.88
C LEU A 229 -1.84 4.25 -9.34
N THR A 230 -1.15 5.39 -9.26
CA THR A 230 0.27 5.49 -9.65
C THR A 230 1.14 4.65 -8.72
N MET A 231 0.92 4.72 -7.41
CA MET A 231 1.60 3.87 -6.44
C MET A 231 1.35 2.38 -6.74
N LEU A 232 0.10 2.00 -7.06
CA LEU A 232 -0.29 0.63 -7.38
C LEU A 232 0.43 0.08 -8.61
N LYS A 233 0.57 0.88 -9.68
CA LYS A 233 1.33 0.48 -10.87
C LYS A 233 2.83 0.34 -10.56
N LEU A 234 3.41 1.32 -9.87
CA LEU A 234 4.84 1.35 -9.55
C LEU A 234 5.27 0.21 -8.62
N GLN A 235 4.43 -0.16 -7.65
CA GLN A 235 4.72 -1.31 -6.78
C GLN A 235 4.62 -2.64 -7.54
N ALA A 236 3.70 -2.75 -8.51
CA ALA A 236 3.49 -3.95 -9.32
C ALA A 236 4.66 -4.16 -10.30
N ASP A 237 5.07 -3.11 -11.01
CA ASP A 237 6.26 -3.15 -11.86
C ASP A 237 7.53 -3.46 -11.05
N LYS A 238 7.61 -2.98 -9.79
CA LYS A 238 8.73 -3.34 -8.92
C LYS A 238 8.69 -4.80 -8.49
N ALA A 239 7.51 -5.36 -8.24
CA ALA A 239 7.34 -6.78 -7.95
C ALA A 239 7.75 -7.64 -9.14
N TRP A 240 7.33 -7.26 -10.36
CA TRP A 240 7.74 -7.92 -11.59
C TRP A 240 9.26 -7.99 -11.75
N LYS A 241 9.95 -6.86 -11.53
CA LYS A 241 11.43 -6.79 -11.56
C LYS A 241 12.08 -7.69 -10.51
N ILE A 242 11.45 -7.88 -9.35
CA ILE A 242 11.96 -8.77 -8.30
C ILE A 242 11.83 -10.23 -8.74
N TRP A 243 10.70 -10.64 -9.31
CA TRP A 243 10.50 -12.01 -9.75
C TRP A 243 11.45 -12.41 -10.87
N ASN A 244 11.76 -11.49 -11.78
CA ASN A 244 12.66 -11.70 -12.92
C ASN A 244 14.14 -11.37 -12.65
N SER A 245 14.54 -11.23 -11.38
CA SER A 245 15.94 -11.02 -10.98
C SER A 245 16.72 -12.30 -10.71
#